data_AF-A0A653JQY3-F1
#
_entry.id   AF-A0A653JQY3-F1
#
_cell.length_a   1.000
_cell.length_b   1.000
_cell.length_c   1.000
_cell.angle_alpha   90.00
_cell.angle_beta   90.00
_cell.angle_gamma   90.00
#
_symmetry.space_group_name_H-M   'P 1'
#
loop_
_entity.id
_entity.type
_entity.pdbx_description
1 polymer ?
#
loop_
_entity_poly.entity_id
_entity_poly.type
_entity_poly.pdbx_seq_one_letter_code
_entity_poly.pdbx_strand_id
1 'polypeptide(L)'
;MMKMDVSGLIGDIKARQAISAADVMSLRKEIWPDGVISADEAGLLFEINDLDSQPGGEWLEFFVSAITAYIVQQTEPKGYVSEDNARWLMQRIDHDGKVESAAELELLVRTMEKATGTPEILQDYVLKQIEDTVLTGKGPSRDGGALQPGSVSDSEVQILRRVCYAAGSDGPGRISRNEADMLFRIKDATLGADNSKHWPKLFVQLVGNYLMAYGEYEMLCRTEAARLERFMDDNKPSVRGFFGRMKDTDIGGTFRKVFDSDIFGGKNAECGHIDAVEQARKLTIVENSWLHGKIHADQNLDPIESDLLDFIAEELAGTGH
;
A
#
# COMPACT_ATOMS: atom_id res chain seq x y z
N MET A 1 8.05 -6.37 38.64
CA MET A 1 9.28 -5.91 39.32
C MET A 1 10.40 -5.99 38.31
N MET A 2 10.84 -4.86 37.76
CA MET A 2 11.96 -4.86 36.82
C MET A 2 13.22 -5.46 37.48
N LYS A 3 14.00 -6.21 36.70
CA LYS A 3 15.36 -6.57 37.09
C LYS A 3 16.20 -5.29 37.15
N MET A 4 17.11 -5.23 38.11
CA MET A 4 17.86 -4.00 38.47
C MET A 4 18.81 -3.48 37.37
N ASP A 5 19.05 -4.29 36.33
CA ASP A 5 19.97 -4.03 35.21
C ASP A 5 19.34 -3.11 34.15
N VAL A 6 18.07 -3.34 33.79
CA VAL A 6 17.36 -2.64 32.70
C VAL A 6 17.26 -1.14 32.94
N SER A 7 17.04 -0.72 34.19
CA SER A 7 16.96 0.71 34.56
C SER A 7 18.32 1.43 34.42
N GLY A 8 19.43 0.72 34.61
CA GLY A 8 20.78 1.27 34.38
C GLY A 8 21.05 1.46 32.88
N LEU A 9 20.80 0.39 32.11
CA LEU A 9 20.93 0.39 30.65
C LEU A 9 20.12 1.53 29.98
N ILE A 10 18.87 1.72 30.40
CA ILE A 10 18.02 2.81 29.88
C ILE A 10 18.53 4.18 30.33
N GLY A 11 19.14 4.31 31.51
CA GLY A 11 19.85 5.52 31.92
C GLY A 11 21.01 5.86 30.98
N ASP A 12 21.83 4.86 30.62
CA ASP A 12 22.96 5.04 29.70
C ASP A 12 22.53 5.35 28.27
N ILE A 13 21.39 4.81 27.79
CA ILE A 13 20.80 5.17 26.49
C ILE A 13 20.24 6.60 26.55
N LYS A 14 19.46 6.95 27.57
CA LYS A 14 18.88 8.30 27.77
C LYS A 14 19.97 9.38 27.91
N ALA A 15 21.14 9.04 28.46
CA ALA A 15 22.30 9.93 28.54
C ALA A 15 23.08 10.09 27.20
N ARG A 16 22.93 9.14 26.26
CA ARG A 16 23.58 9.17 24.93
C ARG A 16 22.70 9.70 23.81
N GLN A 17 21.39 9.53 23.91
CA GLN A 17 20.43 9.72 22.81
C GLN A 17 20.81 8.93 21.54
N ALA A 18 21.30 7.69 21.73
CA ALA A 18 21.72 6.79 20.66
C ALA A 18 21.72 5.33 21.13
N ILE A 19 21.12 4.43 20.34
CA ILE A 19 20.97 3.00 20.63
C ILE A 19 22.06 2.21 19.89
N SER A 20 22.93 1.53 20.64
CA SER A 20 24.00 0.68 20.08
C SER A 20 23.59 -0.79 20.00
N ALA A 21 24.26 -1.57 19.14
CA ALA A 21 24.12 -3.03 19.04
C ALA A 21 24.21 -3.74 20.41
N ALA A 22 25.10 -3.28 21.29
CA ALA A 22 25.25 -3.85 22.63
C ALA A 22 24.02 -3.58 23.52
N ASP A 23 23.34 -2.44 23.34
CA ASP A 23 22.09 -2.14 24.01
C ASP A 23 20.97 -3.06 23.49
N VAL A 24 20.82 -3.19 22.16
CA VAL A 24 19.83 -4.09 21.53
C VAL A 24 19.99 -5.53 22.01
N MET A 25 21.23 -6.04 22.03
CA MET A 25 21.56 -7.39 22.54
C MET A 25 21.24 -7.60 24.02
N SER A 26 21.16 -6.52 24.80
CA SER A 26 20.89 -6.57 26.24
C SER A 26 19.40 -6.41 26.53
N LEU A 27 18.74 -5.46 25.85
CA LEU A 27 17.29 -5.29 25.85
C LEU A 27 16.58 -6.58 25.38
N ARG A 28 17.03 -7.22 24.29
CA ARG A 28 16.42 -8.48 23.82
C ARG A 28 16.49 -9.62 24.85
N LYS A 29 17.54 -9.69 25.69
CA LYS A 29 17.67 -10.70 26.75
C LYS A 29 16.79 -10.41 27.98
N GLU A 30 16.63 -9.14 28.32
CA GLU A 30 15.97 -8.76 29.57
C GLU A 30 14.49 -8.42 29.41
N ILE A 31 14.08 -7.95 28.22
CA ILE A 31 12.70 -7.57 27.88
C ILE A 31 11.97 -8.67 27.09
N TRP A 32 12.67 -9.48 26.27
CA TRP A 32 12.03 -10.53 25.45
C TRP A 32 12.66 -11.94 25.59
N PRO A 33 12.92 -12.44 26.82
CA PRO A 33 13.64 -13.72 27.04
C PRO A 33 12.85 -14.98 26.63
N ASP A 34 11.52 -14.94 26.66
CA ASP A 34 10.63 -16.10 26.55
C ASP A 34 9.67 -16.04 25.34
N GLY A 35 9.72 -14.96 24.55
CA GLY A 35 8.82 -14.70 23.44
C GLY A 35 7.56 -13.89 23.80
N VAL A 36 7.36 -13.52 25.07
CA VAL A 36 6.21 -12.73 25.56
C VAL A 36 6.65 -11.28 25.86
N ILE A 37 5.74 -10.32 25.69
CA ILE A 37 5.94 -8.89 25.98
C ILE A 37 4.74 -8.40 26.78
N SER A 38 4.95 -7.85 27.98
CA SER A 38 3.88 -7.18 28.72
C SER A 38 3.58 -5.78 28.17
N ALA A 39 2.42 -5.21 28.54
CA ALA A 39 2.06 -3.84 28.17
C ALA A 39 3.08 -2.79 28.68
N ASP A 40 3.66 -3.02 29.86
CA ASP A 40 4.71 -2.17 30.44
C ASP A 40 5.99 -2.25 29.59
N GLU A 41 6.39 -3.45 29.18
CA GLU A 41 7.56 -3.68 28.33
C GLU A 41 7.37 -3.14 26.91
N ALA A 42 6.17 -3.29 26.32
CA ALA A 42 5.82 -2.67 25.05
C ALA A 42 5.90 -1.13 25.14
N GLY A 43 5.36 -0.55 26.23
CA GLY A 43 5.44 0.88 26.48
C GLY A 43 6.86 1.40 26.71
N LEU A 44 7.72 0.57 27.32
CA LEU A 44 9.13 0.84 27.54
C LEU A 44 9.95 0.83 26.25
N LEU A 45 9.62 -0.06 25.31
CA LEU A 45 10.27 -0.12 24.00
C LEU A 45 9.97 1.13 23.16
N PHE A 46 8.75 1.68 23.23
CA PHE A 46 8.47 3.02 22.69
C PHE A 46 9.31 4.10 23.37
N GLU A 47 9.33 4.16 24.71
CA GLU A 47 10.16 5.10 25.49
C GLU A 47 11.68 5.04 25.20
N ILE A 48 12.16 3.95 24.60
CA ILE A 48 13.55 3.80 24.13
C ILE A 48 13.68 4.24 22.66
N ASN A 49 12.70 3.93 21.81
CA ASN A 49 12.65 4.37 20.41
C ASN A 49 12.69 5.91 20.31
N ASP A 50 11.95 6.60 21.17
CA ASP A 50 11.83 8.06 21.23
C ASP A 50 13.17 8.78 21.57
N LEU A 51 14.22 8.03 21.91
CA LEU A 51 15.54 8.55 22.31
C LEU A 51 16.53 8.69 21.15
N ASP A 52 16.26 8.04 20.01
CA ASP A 52 17.17 7.95 18.87
C ASP A 52 16.38 8.15 17.58
N SER A 53 16.60 9.28 16.90
CA SER A 53 15.89 9.64 15.67
C SER A 53 16.43 8.96 14.41
N GLN A 54 17.56 8.26 14.49
CA GLN A 54 18.16 7.51 13.37
C GLN A 54 18.69 6.14 13.85
N PRO A 55 17.83 5.28 14.45
CA PRO A 55 18.28 4.09 15.14
C PRO A 55 18.79 3.04 14.15
N GLY A 56 19.82 2.30 14.56
CA GLY A 56 20.44 1.26 13.74
C GLY A 56 19.48 0.11 13.39
N GLY A 57 19.75 -0.56 12.27
CA GLY A 57 18.89 -1.64 11.75
C GLY A 57 18.62 -2.80 12.73
N GLU A 58 19.52 -3.05 13.68
CA GLU A 58 19.32 -4.03 14.77
C GLU A 58 18.21 -3.61 15.74
N TRP A 59 18.11 -2.31 16.06
CA TRP A 59 16.99 -1.78 16.85
C TRP A 59 15.68 -1.87 16.07
N LEU A 60 15.69 -1.45 14.80
CA LEU A 60 14.52 -1.56 13.92
C LEU A 60 13.99 -3.01 13.85
N GLU A 61 14.86 -4.01 13.67
CA GLU A 61 14.47 -5.42 13.70
C GLU A 61 13.86 -5.82 15.05
N PHE A 62 14.51 -5.46 16.16
CA PHE A 62 14.08 -5.87 17.50
C PHE A 62 12.76 -5.20 17.93
N PHE A 63 12.67 -3.87 17.82
CA PHE A 63 11.50 -3.08 18.17
C PHE A 63 10.27 -3.54 17.39
N VAL A 64 10.37 -3.60 16.06
CA VAL A 64 9.26 -4.03 15.20
C VAL A 64 8.87 -5.47 15.51
N SER A 65 9.82 -6.39 15.67
CA SER A 65 9.51 -7.80 15.97
C SER A 65 8.81 -7.98 17.32
N ALA A 66 9.27 -7.28 18.36
CA ALA A 66 8.71 -7.38 19.72
C ALA A 66 7.30 -6.78 19.78
N ILE A 67 7.09 -5.58 19.23
CA ILE A 67 5.79 -4.90 19.27
C ILE A 67 4.77 -5.59 18.34
N THR A 68 5.16 -6.05 17.14
CA THR A 68 4.26 -6.86 16.30
C THR A 68 3.90 -8.19 16.98
N ALA A 69 4.82 -8.83 17.72
CA ALA A 69 4.50 -10.03 18.49
C ALA A 69 3.48 -9.76 19.61
N TYR A 70 3.66 -8.66 20.36
CA TYR A 70 2.70 -8.21 21.38
C TYR A 70 1.30 -8.00 20.77
N ILE A 71 1.21 -7.21 19.71
CA ILE A 71 -0.05 -6.77 19.10
C ILE A 71 -0.81 -7.90 18.40
N VAL A 72 -0.10 -8.79 17.69
CA VAL A 72 -0.68 -9.78 16.76
C VAL A 72 -0.71 -11.21 17.33
N GLN A 73 0.25 -11.60 18.18
CA GLN A 73 0.45 -13.01 18.55
C GLN A 73 0.07 -13.34 20.00
N GLN A 74 -0.02 -12.32 20.86
CA GLN A 74 -0.27 -12.48 22.30
C GLN A 74 -1.73 -12.15 22.69
N THR A 75 -2.53 -11.67 21.75
CA THR A 75 -3.98 -11.48 21.90
C THR A 75 -4.73 -12.60 21.18
N GLU A 76 -5.86 -13.04 21.72
CA GLU A 76 -6.73 -14.05 21.09
C GLU A 76 -7.87 -13.38 20.30
N PRO A 77 -8.24 -13.88 19.10
CA PRO A 77 -7.63 -15.02 18.41
C PRO A 77 -6.25 -14.69 17.82
N LYS A 78 -5.26 -15.56 18.04
CA LYS A 78 -3.88 -15.31 17.57
C LYS A 78 -3.81 -15.08 16.06
N GLY A 79 -3.00 -14.10 15.68
CA GLY A 79 -2.88 -13.63 14.29
C GLY A 79 -3.80 -12.45 13.97
N TYR A 80 -4.74 -12.08 14.84
CA TYR A 80 -5.60 -10.92 14.62
C TYR A 80 -5.22 -9.77 15.55
N VAL A 81 -5.43 -8.53 15.08
CA VAL A 81 -5.29 -7.33 15.90
C VAL A 81 -6.65 -6.97 16.51
N SER A 82 -6.71 -6.77 17.83
CA SER A 82 -7.93 -6.27 18.49
C SER A 82 -8.10 -4.76 18.28
N GLU A 83 -9.33 -4.25 18.41
CA GLU A 83 -9.56 -2.80 18.40
C GLU A 83 -8.76 -2.07 19.48
N ASP A 84 -8.64 -2.66 20.68
CA ASP A 84 -7.87 -2.06 21.77
C ASP A 84 -6.38 -1.98 21.44
N ASN A 85 -5.79 -3.03 20.84
CA ASN A 85 -4.39 -3.01 20.41
C ASN A 85 -4.17 -2.05 19.24
N ALA A 86 -5.12 -1.95 18.31
CA ALA A 86 -5.09 -0.98 17.22
C ALA A 86 -5.11 0.46 17.77
N ARG A 87 -6.06 0.77 18.66
CA ARG A 87 -6.17 2.09 19.31
C ARG A 87 -4.93 2.42 20.14
N TRP A 88 -4.36 1.44 20.85
CA TRP A 88 -3.11 1.59 21.60
C TRP A 88 -1.91 1.87 20.69
N LEU A 89 -1.77 1.13 19.58
CA LEU A 89 -0.70 1.34 18.60
C LEU A 89 -0.81 2.73 17.95
N MET A 90 -2.02 3.10 17.51
CA MET A 90 -2.30 4.43 16.98
C MET A 90 -1.92 5.49 18.01
N GLN A 91 -2.39 5.42 19.26
CA GLN A 91 -2.06 6.39 20.32
C GLN A 91 -0.57 6.43 20.73
N ARG A 92 0.20 5.38 20.41
CA ARG A 92 1.64 5.31 20.70
C ARG A 92 2.49 5.96 19.62
N ILE A 93 2.06 5.90 18.36
CA ILE A 93 2.72 6.52 17.21
C ILE A 93 2.20 7.95 17.00
N ASP A 94 0.89 8.14 17.14
CA ASP A 94 0.17 9.38 16.86
C ASP A 94 0.09 10.30 18.08
N HIS A 95 1.23 10.88 18.48
CA HIS A 95 1.26 11.86 19.57
C HIS A 95 0.93 13.29 19.12
N ASP A 96 1.05 13.60 17.82
CA ASP A 96 0.88 14.96 17.27
C ASP A 96 -0.03 15.05 16.02
N GLY A 97 -0.42 13.91 15.43
CA GLY A 97 -1.10 13.82 14.13
C GLY A 97 -0.37 12.95 13.08
N LYS A 98 0.88 12.53 13.31
CA LYS A 98 1.74 11.88 12.30
C LYS A 98 2.60 10.74 12.86
N VAL A 99 3.03 9.85 11.96
CA VAL A 99 4.21 8.99 12.18
C VAL A 99 5.49 9.84 12.09
N GLU A 100 6.37 9.78 13.09
CA GLU A 100 7.62 10.57 13.08
C GLU A 100 8.88 9.76 12.72
N SER A 101 8.96 8.47 13.07
CA SER A 101 10.16 7.64 12.86
C SER A 101 9.97 6.46 11.90
N ALA A 102 11.05 6.10 11.18
CA ALA A 102 11.05 4.95 10.26
C ALA A 102 10.79 3.60 10.98
N ALA A 103 11.03 3.54 12.29
CA ALA A 103 10.70 2.39 13.14
C ALA A 103 9.18 2.17 13.22
N GLU A 104 8.42 3.24 13.38
CA GLU A 104 6.96 3.21 13.52
C GLU A 104 6.27 2.95 12.18
N LEU A 105 6.77 3.53 11.09
CA LEU A 105 6.27 3.23 9.74
C LEU A 105 6.51 1.76 9.38
N GLU A 106 7.72 1.23 9.64
CA GLU A 106 7.99 -0.20 9.43
C GLU A 106 7.15 -1.08 10.38
N LEU A 107 6.90 -0.66 11.62
CA LEU A 107 6.02 -1.35 12.58
C LEU A 107 4.57 -1.42 12.09
N LEU A 108 4.01 -0.33 11.56
CA LEU A 108 2.67 -0.32 10.97
C LEU A 108 2.58 -1.31 9.80
N VAL A 109 3.52 -1.22 8.84
CA VAL A 109 3.53 -2.10 7.66
C VAL A 109 3.74 -3.56 8.06
N ARG A 110 4.62 -3.88 9.04
CA ARG A 110 4.79 -5.25 9.54
C ARG A 110 3.60 -5.76 10.33
N THR A 111 2.87 -4.89 11.04
CA THR A 111 1.64 -5.28 11.73
C THR A 111 0.57 -5.69 10.72
N MET A 112 0.40 -4.93 9.63
CA MET A 112 -0.47 -5.30 8.50
C MET A 112 -0.02 -6.62 7.85
N GLU A 113 1.27 -6.78 7.51
CA GLU A 113 1.81 -7.99 6.87
C GLU A 113 1.70 -9.26 7.72
N LYS A 114 1.77 -9.14 9.06
CA LYS A 114 1.77 -10.28 9.99
C LYS A 114 0.39 -10.64 10.52
N ALA A 115 -0.57 -9.74 10.45
CA ALA A 115 -1.94 -10.03 10.83
C ALA A 115 -2.65 -10.86 9.74
N THR A 116 -3.49 -11.80 10.19
CA THR A 116 -4.51 -12.49 9.39
C THR A 116 -5.72 -11.57 9.11
N GLY A 117 -5.85 -10.49 9.88
CA GLY A 117 -6.88 -9.45 9.73
C GLY A 117 -6.66 -8.35 10.76
N THR A 118 -6.92 -7.09 10.37
CA THR A 118 -6.84 -5.92 11.25
C THR A 118 -8.17 -5.15 11.29
N PRO A 119 -8.48 -4.42 12.37
CA PRO A 119 -9.67 -3.57 12.44
C PRO A 119 -9.61 -2.43 11.41
N GLU A 120 -10.76 -2.07 10.83
CA GLU A 120 -10.93 -0.98 9.84
C GLU A 120 -10.22 0.33 10.27
N ILE A 121 -10.33 0.70 11.55
CA ILE A 121 -9.66 1.88 12.13
C ILE A 121 -8.13 1.89 11.99
N LEU A 122 -7.48 0.73 11.91
CA LEU A 122 -6.03 0.62 11.69
C LEU A 122 -5.70 0.65 10.20
N GLN A 123 -6.55 0.04 9.37
CA GLN A 123 -6.41 0.09 7.90
C GLN A 123 -6.50 1.55 7.43
N ASP A 124 -7.58 2.24 7.81
CA ASP A 124 -7.81 3.65 7.49
C ASP A 124 -6.65 4.55 7.96
N TYR A 125 -6.12 4.32 9.16
CA TYR A 125 -4.98 5.07 9.69
C TYR A 125 -3.70 4.84 8.88
N VAL A 126 -3.37 3.59 8.56
CA VAL A 126 -2.17 3.27 7.77
C VAL A 126 -2.27 3.85 6.35
N LEU A 127 -3.43 3.72 5.70
CA LEU A 127 -3.67 4.33 4.38
C LEU A 127 -3.55 5.85 4.45
N LYS A 128 -4.12 6.49 5.47
CA LYS A 128 -4.07 7.95 5.64
C LYS A 128 -2.66 8.47 5.90
N GLN A 129 -1.85 7.79 6.71
CA GLN A 129 -0.47 8.18 6.97
C GLN A 129 0.41 8.01 5.71
N ILE A 130 0.20 6.97 4.90
CA ILE A 130 0.89 6.82 3.59
C ILE A 130 0.47 7.92 2.61
N GLU A 131 -0.84 8.21 2.52
CA GLU A 131 -1.36 9.29 1.69
C GLU A 131 -0.78 10.66 2.11
N ASP A 132 -0.79 11.00 3.41
CA ASP A 132 -0.21 12.24 3.91
C ASP A 132 1.32 12.32 3.70
N THR A 133 2.02 11.19 3.78
CA THR A 133 3.47 11.11 3.50
C THR A 133 3.76 11.56 2.07
N VAL A 134 3.08 10.97 1.09
CA VAL A 134 3.23 11.31 -0.34
C VAL A 134 2.76 12.74 -0.63
N LEU A 135 1.57 13.12 -0.16
CA LEU A 135 0.96 14.41 -0.47
C LEU A 135 1.72 15.59 0.15
N THR A 136 2.27 15.42 1.36
CA THR A 136 2.89 16.54 2.10
C THR A 136 4.41 16.49 2.14
N GLY A 137 5.03 15.37 1.78
CA GLY A 137 6.47 15.11 1.90
C GLY A 137 6.97 15.19 3.35
N LYS A 138 6.12 14.80 4.32
CA LYS A 138 6.41 14.83 5.76
C LYS A 138 6.13 13.48 6.38
N GLY A 139 6.92 13.14 7.39
CA GLY A 139 7.00 11.79 7.94
C GLY A 139 8.31 11.11 7.51
N PRO A 140 8.53 9.87 7.95
CA PRO A 140 9.77 9.15 7.70
C PRO A 140 9.78 8.48 6.31
N SER A 141 10.81 8.71 5.50
CA SER A 141 11.12 7.76 4.42
C SER A 141 11.73 6.49 5.03
N ARG A 142 11.29 5.32 4.54
CA ARG A 142 11.78 4.00 4.98
C ARG A 142 13.28 3.79 4.77
N ASP A 143 13.89 4.50 3.82
CA ASP A 143 15.33 4.45 3.50
C ASP A 143 16.13 5.62 4.12
N GLY A 144 15.49 6.51 4.89
CA GLY A 144 16.10 7.75 5.40
C GLY A 144 16.33 8.82 4.33
N GLY A 145 15.84 8.62 3.10
CA GLY A 145 15.88 9.58 2.02
C GLY A 145 14.94 10.78 2.22
N ALA A 146 15.14 11.82 1.41
CA ALA A 146 14.27 12.99 1.40
C ALA A 146 13.00 12.72 0.58
N LEU A 147 11.83 12.84 1.23
CA LEU A 147 10.54 12.83 0.57
C LEU A 147 10.36 14.11 -0.27
N GLN A 148 9.67 14.00 -1.40
CA GLN A 148 9.31 15.13 -2.26
C GLN A 148 7.78 15.28 -2.29
N PRO A 149 7.21 16.38 -1.71
CA PRO A 149 5.77 16.57 -1.63
C PRO A 149 5.08 16.49 -3.00
N GLY A 150 4.04 15.67 -3.11
CA GLY A 150 3.28 15.49 -4.35
C GLY A 150 3.99 14.62 -5.39
N SER A 151 4.86 13.69 -4.98
CA SER A 151 5.47 12.69 -5.87
C SER A 151 5.64 11.34 -5.18
N VAL A 152 5.57 10.24 -5.92
CA VAL A 152 5.71 8.86 -5.39
C VAL A 152 7.11 8.32 -5.70
N SER A 153 7.98 8.21 -4.69
CA SER A 153 9.32 7.60 -4.83
C SER A 153 9.26 6.07 -4.94
N ASP A 154 10.38 5.44 -5.31
CA ASP A 154 10.53 3.98 -5.28
C ASP A 154 10.28 3.39 -3.87
N SER A 155 10.63 4.13 -2.81
CA SER A 155 10.39 3.70 -1.42
C SER A 155 8.91 3.75 -1.04
N GLU A 156 8.16 4.76 -1.51
CA GLU A 156 6.70 4.82 -1.34
C GLU A 156 5.97 3.77 -2.17
N VAL A 157 6.42 3.50 -3.40
CA VAL A 157 5.94 2.35 -4.21
C VAL A 157 6.12 1.02 -3.47
N GLN A 158 7.23 0.83 -2.76
CA GLN A 158 7.44 -0.38 -1.94
C GLN A 158 6.55 -0.42 -0.70
N ILE A 159 6.29 0.72 -0.04
CA ILE A 159 5.37 0.79 1.12
C ILE A 159 3.93 0.48 0.68
N LEU A 160 3.43 1.15 -0.36
CA LEU A 160 2.10 0.92 -0.94
C LEU A 160 1.91 -0.54 -1.36
N ARG A 161 2.89 -1.12 -2.07
CA ARG A 161 2.87 -2.54 -2.46
C ARG A 161 2.79 -3.49 -1.27
N ARG A 162 3.46 -3.17 -0.15
CA ARG A 162 3.49 -4.04 1.03
C ARG A 162 2.19 -3.98 1.83
N VAL A 163 1.57 -2.79 1.95
CA VAL A 163 0.29 -2.63 2.66
C VAL A 163 -0.87 -3.19 1.84
N CYS A 164 -0.99 -2.83 0.56
CA CYS A 164 -2.11 -3.26 -0.27
C CYS A 164 -2.06 -4.76 -0.66
N TYR A 165 -0.96 -5.47 -0.40
CA TYR A 165 -0.89 -6.94 -0.50
C TYR A 165 -0.75 -7.63 0.87
N ALA A 166 -0.93 -6.90 1.97
CA ALA A 166 -0.85 -7.45 3.31
C ALA A 166 -2.06 -8.37 3.61
N ALA A 167 -1.81 -9.48 4.31
CA ALA A 167 -2.88 -10.36 4.77
C ALA A 167 -3.86 -9.67 5.75
N GLY A 168 -3.41 -8.63 6.46
CA GLY A 168 -4.20 -7.84 7.39
C GLY A 168 -5.11 -6.77 6.78
N SER A 169 -5.10 -6.57 5.46
CA SER A 169 -6.07 -5.74 4.72
C SER A 169 -7.38 -6.53 4.47
N ASP A 170 -8.10 -6.30 3.36
CA ASP A 170 -9.29 -7.08 2.94
C ASP A 170 -8.97 -8.53 2.47
N GLY A 171 -7.84 -9.07 2.90
CA GLY A 171 -7.33 -10.41 2.61
C GLY A 171 -6.23 -10.45 1.53
N PRO A 172 -5.42 -11.53 1.47
CA PRO A 172 -4.24 -11.58 0.60
C PRO A 172 -4.57 -11.36 -0.89
N GLY A 173 -4.00 -10.32 -1.49
CA GLY A 173 -4.18 -10.00 -2.91
C GLY A 173 -5.49 -9.27 -3.25
N ARG A 174 -6.42 -9.14 -2.29
CA ARG A 174 -7.66 -8.37 -2.42
C ARG A 174 -7.39 -6.91 -2.10
N ILE A 175 -8.04 -6.02 -2.86
CA ILE A 175 -7.94 -4.58 -2.71
C ILE A 175 -9.33 -4.07 -2.36
N SER A 176 -9.43 -3.37 -1.24
CA SER A 176 -10.66 -2.74 -0.76
C SER A 176 -11.01 -1.51 -1.58
N ARG A 177 -12.26 -1.06 -1.44
CA ARG A 177 -12.68 0.22 -2.02
C ARG A 177 -11.93 1.41 -1.41
N ASN A 178 -11.58 1.40 -0.13
CA ASN A 178 -10.85 2.53 0.47
C ASN A 178 -9.41 2.62 -0.05
N GLU A 179 -8.72 1.48 -0.21
CA GLU A 179 -7.40 1.42 -0.88
C GLU A 179 -7.49 1.93 -2.32
N ALA A 180 -8.49 1.49 -3.09
CA ALA A 180 -8.69 1.98 -4.46
C ALA A 180 -9.06 3.48 -4.51
N ASP A 181 -9.90 3.96 -3.59
CA ASP A 181 -10.24 5.38 -3.44
C ASP A 181 -9.00 6.23 -3.04
N MET A 182 -8.08 5.71 -2.22
CA MET A 182 -6.79 6.32 -1.86
C MET A 182 -5.81 6.33 -3.04
N LEU A 183 -5.66 5.22 -3.75
CA LEU A 183 -4.76 5.12 -4.92
C LEU A 183 -5.12 6.16 -5.99
N PHE A 184 -6.42 6.42 -6.20
CA PHE A 184 -6.86 7.52 -7.06
C PHE A 184 -6.46 8.89 -6.52
N ARG A 185 -6.68 9.20 -5.23
CA ARG A 185 -6.25 10.48 -4.64
C ARG A 185 -4.74 10.71 -4.78
N ILE A 186 -3.94 9.66 -4.64
CA ILE A 186 -2.49 9.71 -4.86
C ILE A 186 -2.17 9.90 -6.35
N LYS A 187 -2.85 9.22 -7.30
CA LYS A 187 -2.68 9.45 -8.75
C LYS A 187 -2.92 10.93 -9.08
N ASP A 188 -4.10 11.43 -8.73
CA ASP A 188 -4.59 12.75 -9.12
C ASP A 188 -3.67 13.86 -8.60
N ALA A 189 -3.22 13.76 -7.35
CA ALA A 189 -2.35 14.74 -6.72
C ALA A 189 -0.87 14.65 -7.11
N THR A 190 -0.43 13.54 -7.71
CA THR A 190 0.95 13.34 -8.20
C THR A 190 1.07 13.40 -9.72
N LEU A 191 -0.03 13.71 -10.44
CA LEU A 191 -0.05 13.70 -11.89
C LEU A 191 0.89 14.78 -12.48
N GLY A 192 1.87 14.35 -13.27
CA GLY A 192 2.90 15.22 -13.86
C GLY A 192 4.10 15.53 -12.97
N ALA A 193 4.17 14.96 -11.75
CA ALA A 193 5.36 15.01 -10.91
C ALA A 193 6.45 14.01 -11.36
N ASP A 194 7.67 14.13 -10.79
CA ASP A 194 8.80 13.21 -11.03
C ASP A 194 8.62 11.88 -10.27
N ASN A 195 7.55 11.17 -10.60
CA ASN A 195 7.18 9.91 -9.96
C ASN A 195 8.12 8.76 -10.39
N SER A 196 8.27 7.78 -9.51
CA SER A 196 8.82 6.48 -9.86
C SER A 196 8.15 5.90 -11.11
N LYS A 197 8.98 5.44 -12.05
CA LYS A 197 8.56 4.63 -13.21
C LYS A 197 7.77 3.37 -12.84
N HIS A 198 7.80 2.94 -11.57
CA HIS A 198 7.05 1.80 -11.06
C HIS A 198 5.68 2.18 -10.49
N TRP A 199 5.40 3.47 -10.26
CA TRP A 199 4.13 3.94 -9.69
C TRP A 199 2.91 3.67 -10.60
N PRO A 200 2.88 4.09 -11.89
CA PRO A 200 1.74 3.80 -12.78
C PRO A 200 1.39 2.31 -12.84
N LYS A 201 2.43 1.47 -12.92
CA LYS A 201 2.30 0.01 -12.97
C LYS A 201 1.74 -0.58 -11.68
N LEU A 202 2.07 -0.01 -10.52
CA LEU A 202 1.48 -0.42 -9.25
C LEU A 202 0.01 0.02 -9.15
N PHE A 203 -0.30 1.26 -9.52
CA PHE A 203 -1.67 1.77 -9.55
C PHE A 203 -2.58 0.87 -10.41
N VAL A 204 -2.19 0.59 -11.65
CA VAL A 204 -2.93 -0.26 -12.59
C VAL A 204 -3.14 -1.67 -12.03
N GLN A 205 -2.10 -2.26 -11.43
CA GLN A 205 -2.18 -3.59 -10.80
C GLN A 205 -3.18 -3.62 -9.63
N LEU A 206 -3.15 -2.63 -8.73
CA LEU A 206 -4.00 -2.62 -7.53
C LEU A 206 -5.45 -2.24 -7.85
N VAL A 207 -5.68 -1.21 -8.66
CA VAL A 207 -7.04 -0.80 -9.06
C VAL A 207 -7.67 -1.83 -10.00
N GLY A 208 -6.89 -2.43 -10.90
CA GLY A 208 -7.32 -3.56 -11.72
C GLY A 208 -7.72 -4.78 -10.86
N ASN A 209 -6.94 -5.12 -9.84
CA ASN A 209 -7.31 -6.17 -8.87
C ASN A 209 -8.62 -5.86 -8.14
N TYR A 210 -8.84 -4.62 -7.67
CA TYR A 210 -10.10 -4.22 -7.01
C TYR A 210 -11.31 -4.49 -7.92
N LEU A 211 -11.24 -4.01 -9.16
CA LEU A 211 -12.32 -4.11 -10.13
C LEU A 211 -12.61 -5.56 -10.55
N MET A 212 -11.56 -6.37 -10.77
CA MET A 212 -11.71 -7.75 -11.25
C MET A 212 -12.09 -8.75 -10.15
N ALA A 213 -11.83 -8.45 -8.86
CA ALA A 213 -12.06 -9.36 -7.73
C ALA A 213 -13.54 -9.68 -7.41
N TYR A 214 -14.50 -9.04 -8.09
CA TYR A 214 -15.94 -9.27 -7.93
C TYR A 214 -16.60 -9.95 -9.14
N GLY A 215 -15.86 -10.18 -10.22
CA GLY A 215 -16.31 -10.98 -11.37
C GLY A 215 -16.05 -12.47 -11.20
N GLU A 216 -16.38 -13.26 -12.24
CA GLU A 216 -15.91 -14.64 -12.38
C GLU A 216 -14.42 -14.66 -12.76
N TYR A 217 -13.58 -14.32 -11.77
CA TYR A 217 -12.11 -14.35 -11.80
C TYR A 217 -11.66 -15.23 -10.63
N GLU A 218 -11.02 -16.37 -10.89
CA GLU A 218 -10.42 -17.15 -9.81
C GLU A 218 -9.31 -16.32 -9.16
N MET A 219 -9.32 -16.22 -7.83
CA MET A 219 -8.38 -15.38 -7.10
C MET A 219 -6.94 -15.81 -7.37
N LEU A 220 -6.09 -14.83 -7.71
CA LEU A 220 -4.67 -14.97 -8.09
C LEU A 220 -3.97 -16.05 -7.26
N CYS A 221 -3.76 -17.21 -7.88
CA CYS A 221 -3.07 -18.31 -7.23
C CYS A 221 -1.57 -17.99 -7.13
N ARG A 222 -0.84 -18.82 -6.37
CA ARG A 222 0.63 -18.70 -6.21
C ARG A 222 1.39 -18.74 -7.54
N THR A 223 0.75 -19.24 -8.60
CA THR A 223 1.19 -19.20 -10.00
C THR A 223 1.19 -17.80 -10.62
N GLU A 224 0.15 -16.99 -10.38
CA GLU A 224 0.04 -15.66 -10.96
C GLU A 224 0.87 -14.61 -10.22
N ALA A 225 1.19 -14.81 -8.94
CA ALA A 225 2.20 -13.99 -8.27
C ALA A 225 3.54 -14.00 -9.06
N ALA A 226 3.95 -15.17 -9.56
CA ALA A 226 5.12 -15.33 -10.42
C ALA A 226 4.91 -14.89 -11.88
N ARG A 227 3.66 -14.66 -12.33
CA ARG A 227 3.34 -13.98 -13.60
C ARG A 227 3.45 -12.46 -13.43
N LEU A 228 2.97 -11.93 -12.31
CA LEU A 228 3.06 -10.52 -11.92
C LEU A 228 4.52 -10.08 -11.76
N GLU A 229 5.33 -10.91 -11.09
CA GLU A 229 6.77 -10.72 -10.91
C GLU A 229 7.52 -10.67 -12.26
N ARG A 230 7.26 -11.63 -13.17
CA ARG A 230 7.81 -11.58 -14.55
C ARG A 230 7.32 -10.37 -15.35
N PHE A 231 6.05 -9.98 -15.20
CA PHE A 231 5.52 -8.79 -15.86
C PHE A 231 6.22 -7.53 -15.33
N MET A 232 6.55 -7.45 -14.04
CA MET A 232 7.33 -6.37 -13.46
C MET A 232 8.76 -6.28 -14.03
N ASP A 233 9.44 -7.42 -14.21
CA ASP A 233 10.77 -7.50 -14.82
C ASP A 233 10.81 -7.18 -16.33
N ASP A 234 9.71 -7.41 -17.06
CA ASP A 234 9.70 -7.31 -18.52
C ASP A 234 9.63 -5.85 -19.01
N ASN A 235 10.80 -5.22 -19.12
CA ASN A 235 11.02 -3.81 -19.50
C ASN A 235 10.76 -3.51 -21.00
N LYS A 236 9.66 -4.02 -21.57
CA LYS A 236 9.31 -3.82 -22.99
C LYS A 236 8.38 -2.60 -23.19
N PRO A 237 8.81 -1.55 -23.91
CA PRO A 237 7.91 -0.47 -24.34
C PRO A 237 7.04 -0.94 -25.52
N SER A 238 5.87 -1.52 -25.21
CA SER A 238 4.99 -2.22 -26.16
C SER A 238 4.25 -1.31 -27.16
N VAL A 239 4.21 0.01 -26.94
CA VAL A 239 3.52 1.03 -27.76
C VAL A 239 3.70 0.81 -29.27
N ARG A 240 4.90 0.44 -29.74
CA ARG A 240 5.19 0.30 -31.18
C ARG A 240 4.74 -1.03 -31.80
N GLY A 241 4.40 -2.04 -31.00
CA GLY A 241 4.01 -3.38 -31.46
C GLY A 241 2.50 -3.61 -31.60
N PHE A 242 1.68 -2.61 -31.23
CA PHE A 242 0.22 -2.72 -31.16
C PHE A 242 -0.48 -2.08 -32.38
N PHE A 243 -0.15 -0.81 -32.69
CA PHE A 243 -0.67 -0.07 -33.85
C PHE A 243 -0.53 -0.79 -35.21
N GLY A 244 0.43 -1.72 -35.34
CA GLY A 244 0.60 -2.52 -36.56
C GLY A 244 -0.42 -3.66 -36.75
N ARG A 245 -1.18 -4.02 -35.71
CA ARG A 245 -2.16 -5.14 -35.72
C ARG A 245 -3.61 -4.68 -35.57
N MET A 246 -3.83 -3.43 -35.15
CA MET A 246 -5.17 -2.86 -34.88
C MET A 246 -5.91 -2.35 -36.13
N LYS A 247 -5.37 -2.59 -37.35
CA LYS A 247 -5.93 -2.07 -38.61
C LYS A 247 -7.00 -2.94 -39.27
N ASP A 248 -7.07 -4.22 -38.91
CA ASP A 248 -7.87 -5.22 -39.63
C ASP A 248 -9.16 -5.63 -38.87
N THR A 249 -9.51 -4.93 -37.79
CA THR A 249 -10.70 -5.23 -36.96
C THR A 249 -11.50 -3.97 -36.66
N ASP A 250 -12.82 -3.99 -36.89
CA ASP A 250 -13.73 -2.82 -36.83
C ASP A 250 -14.16 -2.45 -35.40
N ILE A 251 -13.17 -2.25 -34.52
CA ILE A 251 -13.32 -2.01 -33.07
C ILE A 251 -13.50 -0.51 -32.75
N GLY A 252 -13.22 0.38 -33.71
CA GLY A 252 -13.43 1.83 -33.55
C GLY A 252 -14.89 2.29 -33.74
N GLY A 253 -15.77 1.40 -34.23
CA GLY A 253 -17.16 1.72 -34.58
C GLY A 253 -18.14 1.68 -33.40
N THR A 254 -17.95 0.75 -32.45
CA THR A 254 -18.82 0.61 -31.28
C THR A 254 -18.33 1.47 -30.11
N PHE A 255 -17.02 1.74 -30.00
CA PHE A 255 -16.43 2.53 -28.90
C PHE A 255 -16.90 4.01 -28.84
N ARG A 256 -17.79 4.43 -29.75
CA ARG A 256 -18.47 5.74 -29.79
C ARG A 256 -19.96 5.70 -29.40
N LYS A 257 -20.62 4.55 -29.24
CA LYS A 257 -22.10 4.50 -29.02
C LYS A 257 -22.55 4.41 -27.56
N VAL A 258 -21.66 4.05 -26.65
CA VAL A 258 -22.01 3.74 -25.25
C VAL A 258 -21.84 4.96 -24.33
N PHE A 259 -20.84 5.80 -24.59
CA PHE A 259 -20.51 6.99 -23.80
C PHE A 259 -21.01 8.30 -24.45
N ASP A 260 -21.62 8.24 -25.64
CA ASP A 260 -22.08 9.42 -26.38
C ASP A 260 -23.51 9.80 -26.03
N SER A 261 -23.65 10.53 -24.91
CA SER A 261 -24.67 11.56 -24.78
C SER A 261 -24.11 12.79 -24.05
N ASP A 262 -23.61 13.74 -24.84
CA ASP A 262 -23.47 15.18 -24.51
C ASP A 262 -22.41 15.64 -23.47
N ILE A 263 -21.34 14.87 -23.16
CA ILE A 263 -20.26 15.35 -22.25
C ILE A 263 -18.80 15.16 -22.76
N PHE A 264 -18.57 15.14 -24.08
CA PHE A 264 -17.19 15.21 -24.62
C PHE A 264 -17.01 16.28 -25.70
N GLY A 265 -16.22 17.31 -25.36
CA GLY A 265 -15.72 18.26 -26.35
C GLY A 265 -14.81 17.55 -27.37
N GLY A 266 -15.01 17.82 -28.66
CA GLY A 266 -14.48 17.03 -29.79
C GLY A 266 -12.97 17.06 -30.05
N LYS A 267 -12.13 17.01 -29.01
CA LYS A 267 -10.68 16.74 -29.08
C LYS A 267 -10.29 15.35 -28.56
N ASN A 268 -11.10 14.74 -27.69
CA ASN A 268 -10.76 13.46 -27.05
C ASN A 268 -11.25 12.23 -27.86
N ALA A 269 -11.74 12.44 -29.09
CA ALA A 269 -12.45 11.44 -29.88
C ALA A 269 -11.58 10.42 -30.65
N GLU A 270 -10.25 10.44 -30.43
CA GLU A 270 -9.26 9.57 -31.10
C GLU A 270 -8.79 8.37 -30.22
N CYS A 271 -9.11 8.38 -28.92
CA CYS A 271 -8.80 7.28 -27.99
C CYS A 271 -9.77 6.09 -28.18
N GLY A 272 -9.54 5.30 -29.23
CA GLY A 272 -10.35 4.13 -29.62
C GLY A 272 -10.19 2.90 -28.73
N HIS A 273 -10.19 3.06 -27.40
CA HIS A 273 -9.87 1.98 -26.46
C HIS A 273 -10.96 0.89 -26.38
N ILE A 274 -12.27 1.28 -26.50
CA ILE A 274 -14.93 0.51 -25.65
C ILE A 274 -15.63 -0.94 -25.81
N ASP A 275 -15.97 -1.42 -27.03
CA ASP A 275 -16.21 -2.81 -27.46
C ASP A 275 -15.63 -3.92 -26.55
N ALA A 276 -14.35 -3.81 -26.18
CA ALA A 276 -13.62 -4.79 -25.36
C ALA A 276 -14.15 -4.88 -23.92
N VAL A 277 -14.64 -3.77 -23.37
CA VAL A 277 -15.30 -3.72 -22.05
C VAL A 277 -16.76 -4.19 -22.16
N GLU A 278 -17.46 -3.90 -23.26
CA GLU A 278 -18.87 -4.29 -23.42
C GLU A 278 -19.09 -5.81 -23.56
N GLN A 279 -18.17 -6.55 -24.18
CA GLN A 279 -18.33 -8.02 -24.30
C GLN A 279 -18.17 -8.75 -22.96
N ALA A 280 -17.55 -8.12 -21.96
CA ALA A 280 -17.16 -8.78 -20.73
C ALA A 280 -17.96 -8.28 -19.51
N ARG A 281 -19.18 -8.80 -19.38
CA ARG A 281 -20.08 -8.61 -18.23
C ARG A 281 -19.55 -9.28 -16.95
N LYS A 282 -18.41 -8.82 -16.43
CA LYS A 282 -17.78 -9.29 -15.18
C LYS A 282 -17.61 -8.20 -14.11
N LEU A 283 -17.52 -6.92 -14.50
CA LEU A 283 -17.64 -5.80 -13.54
C LEU A 283 -19.10 -5.61 -13.13
N THR A 284 -19.38 -5.31 -11.87
CA THR A 284 -20.74 -4.95 -11.45
C THR A 284 -21.10 -3.53 -11.89
N ILE A 285 -22.41 -3.24 -11.92
CA ILE A 285 -22.93 -1.89 -12.18
C ILE A 285 -22.40 -0.88 -11.15
N VAL A 286 -22.04 -1.33 -9.94
CA VAL A 286 -21.53 -0.48 -8.86
C VAL A 286 -20.06 -0.12 -9.06
N GLU A 287 -19.19 -1.09 -9.38
CA GLU A 287 -17.78 -0.80 -9.70
C GLU A 287 -17.67 0.09 -10.96
N ASN A 288 -18.44 -0.21 -12.00
CA ASN A 288 -18.39 0.54 -13.26
C ASN A 288 -18.83 2.01 -13.05
N SER A 289 -19.91 2.22 -12.29
CA SER A 289 -20.36 3.57 -11.90
C SER A 289 -19.33 4.33 -11.05
N TRP A 290 -18.62 3.64 -10.15
CA TRP A 290 -17.51 4.22 -9.38
C TRP A 290 -16.31 4.59 -10.26
N LEU A 291 -15.91 3.72 -11.19
CA LEU A 291 -14.78 3.96 -12.10
C LEU A 291 -15.05 5.12 -13.06
N HIS A 292 -16.26 5.19 -13.64
CA HIS A 292 -16.74 6.36 -14.36
C HIS A 292 -16.67 7.64 -13.49
N GLY A 293 -17.11 7.55 -12.24
CA GLY A 293 -17.05 8.66 -11.28
C GLY A 293 -15.63 9.14 -10.93
N LYS A 294 -14.60 8.30 -11.15
CA LYS A 294 -13.19 8.67 -11.03
C LYS A 294 -12.67 9.34 -12.31
N ILE A 295 -12.70 8.61 -13.43
CA ILE A 295 -12.11 9.03 -14.72
C ILE A 295 -12.80 10.28 -15.30
N HIS A 296 -14.03 10.59 -14.87
CA HIS A 296 -14.75 11.80 -15.31
C HIS A 296 -14.77 12.93 -14.27
N ALA A 297 -13.99 12.83 -13.18
CA ALA A 297 -13.95 13.84 -12.13
C ALA A 297 -13.31 15.17 -12.58
N ASP A 298 -12.26 15.11 -13.41
CA ASP A 298 -11.57 16.27 -13.98
C ASP A 298 -11.90 16.52 -15.47
N GLN A 299 -12.64 15.58 -16.09
CA GLN A 299 -13.03 15.55 -17.51
C GLN A 299 -11.88 15.24 -18.49
N ASN A 300 -10.76 14.69 -18.02
CA ASN A 300 -9.57 14.40 -18.84
C ASN A 300 -8.94 13.03 -18.50
N LEU A 301 -9.12 12.06 -19.41
CA LEU A 301 -8.45 10.75 -19.32
C LEU A 301 -6.92 10.93 -19.30
N ASP A 302 -6.27 10.53 -18.20
CA ASP A 302 -4.82 10.61 -18.06
C ASP A 302 -4.09 9.32 -18.54
N PRO A 303 -2.76 9.33 -18.75
CA PRO A 303 -2.03 8.16 -19.27
C PRO A 303 -2.11 6.91 -18.38
N ILE A 304 -2.18 7.07 -17.06
CA ILE A 304 -2.25 5.98 -16.07
C ILE A 304 -3.68 5.39 -16.05
N GLU A 305 -4.69 6.22 -16.25
CA GLU A 305 -6.08 5.76 -16.47
C GLU A 305 -6.24 5.05 -17.81
N SER A 306 -5.55 5.52 -18.85
CA SER A 306 -5.48 4.84 -20.15
C SER A 306 -4.84 3.45 -20.02
N ASP A 307 -3.69 3.35 -19.34
CA ASP A 307 -3.03 2.07 -19.01
C ASP A 307 -3.95 1.14 -18.17
N LEU A 308 -4.79 1.69 -17.28
CA LEU A 308 -5.77 0.93 -16.50
C LEU A 308 -6.90 0.37 -17.39
N LEU A 309 -7.45 1.17 -18.29
CA LEU A 309 -8.50 0.74 -19.22
C LEU A 309 -7.99 -0.33 -20.20
N ASP A 310 -6.76 -0.19 -20.71
CA ASP A 310 -6.12 -1.21 -21.55
C ASP A 310 -5.86 -2.51 -20.77
N PHE A 311 -5.36 -2.44 -19.53
CA PHE A 311 -5.17 -3.64 -18.69
C PHE A 311 -6.49 -4.38 -18.44
N ILE A 312 -7.57 -3.65 -18.12
CA ILE A 312 -8.91 -4.20 -17.94
C ILE A 312 -9.38 -4.89 -19.23
N ALA A 313 -9.21 -4.23 -20.39
CA ALA A 313 -9.59 -4.80 -21.69
C ALA A 313 -8.80 -6.09 -22.04
N GLU A 314 -7.49 -6.13 -21.77
CA GLU A 314 -6.66 -7.32 -22.03
C GLU A 314 -7.05 -8.53 -21.15
N GLU A 315 -7.19 -8.35 -19.82
CA GLU A 315 -7.55 -9.46 -18.92
C GLU A 315 -9.01 -9.93 -19.15
N LEU A 316 -9.94 -9.02 -19.44
CA LEU A 316 -11.32 -9.39 -19.78
C LEU A 316 -11.38 -10.26 -21.05
N ALA A 317 -10.65 -9.86 -22.11
CA ALA A 317 -10.54 -10.65 -23.35
C ALA A 317 -9.82 -11.99 -23.14
N GLY A 318 -8.88 -12.07 -22.20
CA GLY A 318 -8.13 -13.28 -21.86
C GLY A 318 -8.97 -14.41 -21.22
N THR A 319 -10.11 -14.09 -20.60
CA THR A 319 -10.95 -15.10 -19.89
C THR A 319 -12.04 -15.77 -20.75
N GLY A 320 -11.93 -15.68 -22.08
CA GLY A 320 -12.94 -16.16 -23.04
C GLY A 320 -12.69 -17.54 -23.68
N HIS A 321 -11.99 -18.47 -23.01
CA HIS A 321 -11.61 -19.80 -23.53
C HIS A 321 -11.89 -20.92 -22.51
#